data_AF-A0A2E0YQV1-F1
#
_entry.id   AF-A0A2E0YQV1-F1
#
_cell.length_a   1.000
_cell.length_b   1.000
_cell.length_c   1.000
_cell.angle_alpha   90.00
_cell.angle_beta   90.00
_cell.angle_gamma   90.00
#
_symmetry.space_group_name_H-M   'P 1'
#
loop_
_entity.id
_entity.type
_entity.pdbx_description
1 polymer ?
#
loop_
_entity_poly.entity_id
_entity_poly.type
_entity_poly.pdbx_seq_one_letter_code
_entity_poly.pdbx_strand_id
1 'polypeptide(L)'
;MKIDFNHVLNSTLILFICFISPGVISYAQTTEIPDPNFEQALVDLGIDSDGTINGQVPTNDIAIIITLDVSLKGISDLTGIEDFTALEILDISSNDLKILNISNNLQLTELYASNTGTGNLMISSLDLSNNVNLELLYGENLFFLETLNLKNGNNSILTVTLPCEDEGVPCELTELDCVTVDDEVAASNNKLPYSNWFIQADYSYSDDCSFGITNTSISSINVFPNPLKSSLFIENNNHVKIKKIVIYNVSGKEVLIEKNNFNQINISHLSSGILFVKIETTSEIVTKKIIKE
;
A
#
# COMPACT_ATOMS: atom_id res chain seq x y z
N MET A 1 62.66 38.10 62.48
CA MET A 1 61.83 39.24 62.89
C MET A 1 60.64 39.30 61.94
N LYS A 2 59.43 39.20 62.51
CA LYS A 2 58.08 39.28 61.91
C LYS A 2 57.67 38.26 60.83
N ILE A 3 56.84 37.33 61.31
CA ILE A 3 55.73 36.69 60.61
C ILE A 3 54.74 37.79 60.20
N ASP A 4 54.14 37.68 59.01
CA ASP A 4 52.74 38.08 58.83
C ASP A 4 52.01 37.11 57.89
N PHE A 5 50.75 36.86 58.23
CA PHE A 5 49.84 35.84 57.71
C PHE A 5 48.67 36.54 56.98
N ASN A 6 48.03 35.81 56.07
CA ASN A 6 46.71 36.06 55.43
C ASN A 6 46.70 36.84 54.11
N HIS A 7 46.34 36.17 53.01
CA HIS A 7 44.94 36.12 52.57
C HIS A 7 44.70 35.09 51.43
N VAL A 8 43.85 34.11 51.75
CA VAL A 8 42.74 33.55 50.92
C VAL A 8 43.02 32.50 49.82
N LEU A 9 42.53 31.29 50.16
CA LEU A 9 41.88 30.24 49.37
C LEU A 9 41.45 30.53 47.92
N ASN A 10 41.83 29.65 47.00
CA ASN A 10 40.95 28.84 46.11
C ASN A 10 41.87 28.10 45.11
N SER A 11 42.27 26.85 45.33
CA SER A 11 41.47 25.63 45.18
C SER A 11 40.53 25.67 43.97
N THR A 12 41.07 25.31 42.81
CA THR A 12 40.31 24.58 41.79
C THR A 12 41.27 23.58 41.14
N LEU A 13 41.43 22.45 41.84
CA LEU A 13 41.83 21.19 41.25
C LEU A 13 40.80 20.90 40.15
N ILE A 14 41.16 21.08 38.87
CA ILE A 14 40.34 20.61 37.76
C ILE A 14 40.40 19.08 37.80
N LEU A 15 39.47 18.51 38.55
CA LEU A 15 39.16 17.10 38.53
C LEU A 15 38.55 16.84 37.15
N PHE A 16 39.32 16.22 36.25
CA PHE A 16 38.77 15.60 35.04
C PHE A 16 37.90 14.44 35.52
N ILE A 17 36.65 14.75 35.90
CA ILE A 17 35.60 13.77 36.02
C ILE A 17 35.33 13.33 34.59
N CYS A 18 35.96 12.23 34.20
CA CYS A 18 35.49 11.45 33.07
C CYS A 18 34.08 11.00 33.45
N PHE A 19 33.07 11.78 33.05
CA PHE A 19 31.70 11.33 33.02
C PHE A 19 31.67 10.20 32.00
N ILE A 20 31.92 8.97 32.48
CA ILE A 20 31.42 7.78 31.81
C ILE A 20 29.91 7.95 31.92
N SER A 21 29.29 8.50 30.87
CA SER A 21 27.85 8.50 30.74
C SER A 21 27.39 7.07 31.05
N PRO A 22 26.32 6.87 31.85
CA PRO A 22 25.69 5.56 31.90
C PRO A 22 25.47 5.13 30.46
N GLY A 23 26.09 4.01 30.07
CA GLY A 23 26.18 3.60 28.68
C GLY A 23 24.84 3.79 28.01
N VAL A 24 24.82 4.59 26.96
CA VAL A 24 23.65 4.67 26.09
C VAL A 24 23.50 3.25 25.56
N ILE A 25 22.53 2.49 26.08
CA ILE A 25 22.19 1.20 25.52
C ILE A 25 21.61 1.54 24.16
N SER A 26 22.46 1.52 23.14
CA SER A 26 22.03 1.59 21.76
C SER A 26 21.32 0.28 21.48
N TYR A 27 20.00 0.28 21.59
CA TYR A 27 19.21 -0.81 21.03
C TYR A 27 19.45 -0.81 19.52
N ALA A 28 19.59 -2.01 18.93
CA ALA A 28 19.52 -2.13 17.49
C ALA A 28 18.14 -1.59 17.07
N GLN A 29 18.12 -0.71 16.08
CA GLN A 29 16.85 -0.31 15.46
C GLN A 29 16.29 -1.54 14.76
N THR A 30 14.99 -1.77 14.94
CA THR A 30 14.27 -2.86 14.30
C THR A 30 13.19 -2.30 13.39
N THR A 31 12.89 -3.07 12.35
CA THR A 31 11.79 -2.85 11.40
C THR A 31 10.70 -3.85 11.74
N GLU A 32 9.45 -3.40 11.83
CA GLU A 32 8.30 -4.29 12.07
C GLU A 32 8.03 -5.15 10.83
N ILE A 33 7.87 -6.46 11.04
CA ILE A 33 7.53 -7.46 10.01
C ILE A 33 6.36 -8.29 10.55
N PRO A 34 5.11 -7.78 10.53
CA PRO A 34 3.98 -8.41 11.21
C PRO A 34 3.54 -9.75 10.61
N ASP A 35 3.82 -9.99 9.33
CA ASP A 35 3.50 -11.25 8.65
C ASP A 35 4.58 -12.30 8.98
N PRO A 36 4.23 -13.37 9.71
CA PRO A 36 5.21 -14.39 10.11
C PRO A 36 5.78 -15.17 8.92
N ASN A 37 5.08 -15.23 7.78
CA ASN A 37 5.62 -15.86 6.57
C ASN A 37 6.65 -14.96 5.89
N PHE A 38 6.48 -13.63 5.96
CA PHE A 38 7.48 -12.71 5.45
C PHE A 38 8.74 -12.78 6.30
N GLU A 39 8.61 -12.71 7.63
CA GLU A 39 9.74 -12.86 8.55
C GLU A 39 10.42 -14.22 8.40
N GLN A 40 9.66 -15.30 8.27
CA GLN A 40 10.24 -16.64 8.03
C GLN A 40 11.01 -16.70 6.72
N ALA A 41 10.54 -16.02 5.66
CA ALA A 41 11.28 -15.93 4.41
C ALA A 41 12.63 -15.19 4.61
N LEU A 42 12.65 -14.12 5.41
CA LEU A 42 13.89 -13.40 5.75
C LEU A 42 14.86 -14.28 6.56
N VAL A 43 14.37 -15.05 7.52
CA VAL A 43 15.17 -16.03 8.28
C VAL A 43 15.74 -17.11 7.36
N ASP A 44 14.91 -17.68 6.47
CA ASP A 44 15.32 -18.74 5.53
C ASP A 44 16.38 -18.25 4.54
N LEU A 45 16.31 -16.98 4.14
CA LEU A 45 17.31 -16.31 3.31
C LEU A 45 18.59 -15.91 4.08
N GLY A 46 18.59 -16.04 5.40
CA GLY A 46 19.68 -15.61 6.28
C GLY A 46 19.85 -14.10 6.35
N ILE A 47 18.77 -13.35 6.06
CA ILE A 47 18.72 -11.89 6.17
C ILE A 47 18.50 -11.53 7.64
N ASP A 48 17.48 -12.10 8.29
CA ASP A 48 17.24 -11.84 9.70
C ASP A 48 18.29 -12.55 10.58
N SER A 49 19.21 -11.76 11.14
CA SER A 49 20.38 -12.27 11.86
C SER A 49 20.06 -12.82 13.25
N ASP A 50 18.90 -12.49 13.83
CA ASP A 50 18.48 -13.06 15.11
C ASP A 50 17.84 -14.44 14.95
N GLY A 51 17.32 -14.73 13.75
CA GLY A 51 16.80 -16.04 13.34
C GLY A 51 15.52 -16.44 14.06
N THR A 52 14.76 -15.48 14.58
CA THR A 52 13.54 -15.72 15.35
C THR A 52 12.33 -15.05 14.70
N ILE A 53 11.20 -15.76 14.65
CA ILE A 53 9.94 -15.20 14.17
C ILE A 53 9.27 -14.43 15.31
N ASN A 54 9.63 -13.15 15.44
CA ASN A 54 9.26 -12.28 16.56
C ASN A 54 8.50 -11.00 16.13
N GLY A 55 8.16 -10.87 14.85
CA GLY A 55 7.44 -9.76 14.25
C GLY A 55 8.33 -8.58 13.87
N GLN A 56 9.65 -8.74 13.81
CA GLN A 56 10.59 -7.67 13.50
C GLN A 56 11.93 -8.21 12.97
N VAL A 57 12.66 -7.37 12.25
CA VAL A 57 14.02 -7.67 11.79
C VAL A 57 14.97 -6.53 12.19
N PRO A 58 16.23 -6.78 12.55
CA PRO A 58 17.20 -5.70 12.73
C PRO A 58 17.33 -4.86 11.45
N THR A 59 17.08 -3.55 11.51
CA THR A 59 17.02 -2.69 10.31
C THR A 59 18.35 -2.69 9.54
N ASN A 60 19.47 -2.90 10.22
CA ASN A 60 20.80 -3.00 9.59
C ASN A 60 20.94 -4.23 8.69
N ASP A 61 20.16 -5.29 8.93
CA ASP A 61 20.23 -6.53 8.16
C ASP A 61 19.59 -6.34 6.77
N ILE A 62 18.49 -5.59 6.73
CA ILE A 62 17.73 -5.32 5.50
C ILE A 62 18.26 -4.10 4.71
N ALA A 63 18.96 -3.17 5.38
CA ALA A 63 19.43 -1.92 4.76
C ALA A 63 20.43 -2.10 3.62
N ILE A 64 21.05 -3.28 3.49
CA ILE A 64 22.03 -3.62 2.45
C ILE A 64 21.47 -4.53 1.35
N ILE A 65 20.20 -4.95 1.47
CA ILE A 65 19.61 -5.94 0.57
C ILE A 65 19.24 -5.26 -0.74
N ILE A 66 19.87 -5.71 -1.83
CA ILE A 66 19.67 -5.20 -3.19
C ILE A 66 18.62 -6.02 -3.94
N THR A 67 18.58 -7.33 -3.69
CA THR A 67 17.65 -8.27 -4.32
C THR A 67 16.91 -9.04 -3.25
N LEU A 68 15.58 -9.04 -3.33
CA LEU A 68 14.72 -9.81 -2.46
C LEU A 68 13.76 -10.66 -3.29
N ASP A 69 13.94 -11.97 -3.22
CA ASP A 69 13.00 -12.96 -3.75
C ASP A 69 12.28 -13.61 -2.58
N VAL A 70 10.99 -13.26 -2.43
CA VAL A 70 10.09 -13.88 -1.46
C VAL A 70 8.92 -14.55 -2.16
N SER A 71 9.15 -15.05 -3.38
CA SER A 71 8.14 -15.77 -4.15
C SER A 71 7.72 -17.08 -3.47
N LEU A 72 6.45 -17.46 -3.63
CA LEU A 72 5.88 -18.74 -3.14
C LEU A 72 6.01 -18.94 -1.62
N LYS A 73 5.93 -17.86 -0.83
CA LYS A 73 6.07 -17.91 0.64
C LYS A 73 4.75 -17.82 1.39
N GLY A 74 3.62 -17.62 0.68
CA GLY A 74 2.31 -17.45 1.31
C GLY A 74 2.23 -16.15 2.12
N ILE A 75 2.96 -15.12 1.69
CA ILE A 75 2.98 -13.81 2.34
C ILE A 75 1.69 -13.07 2.02
N SER A 76 1.03 -12.56 3.05
CA SER A 76 -0.24 -11.82 2.93
C SER A 76 -0.10 -10.33 3.21
N ASP A 77 0.99 -9.93 3.88
CA ASP A 77 1.33 -8.55 4.21
C ASP A 77 2.85 -8.35 4.11
N LEU A 78 3.27 -7.35 3.33
CA LEU A 78 4.67 -6.95 3.12
C LEU A 78 5.09 -5.74 3.96
N THR A 79 4.30 -5.34 4.97
CA THR A 79 4.68 -4.28 5.92
C THR A 79 6.12 -4.49 6.42
N GLY A 80 6.91 -3.41 6.39
CA GLY A 80 8.35 -3.40 6.68
C GLY A 80 9.23 -3.38 5.43
N ILE A 81 8.67 -3.70 4.25
CA ILE A 81 9.40 -3.61 2.97
C ILE A 81 9.89 -2.19 2.68
N GLU A 82 9.23 -1.16 3.21
CA GLU A 82 9.62 0.24 3.07
C GLU A 82 11.02 0.57 3.62
N ASP A 83 11.53 -0.23 4.57
CA ASP A 83 12.84 -0.03 5.19
C ASP A 83 13.97 -0.72 4.41
N PHE A 84 13.66 -1.49 3.36
CA PHE A 84 14.63 -2.06 2.41
C PHE A 84 15.11 -0.96 1.43
N THR A 85 15.82 0.03 1.97
CA THR A 85 16.19 1.27 1.27
C THR A 85 17.17 1.09 0.10
N ALA A 86 17.90 -0.03 0.07
CA ALA A 86 18.82 -0.37 -1.02
C ALA A 86 18.21 -1.31 -2.09
N LEU A 87 16.93 -1.66 -1.96
CA LEU A 87 16.29 -2.68 -2.80
C LEU A 87 16.12 -2.20 -4.24
N GLU A 88 16.71 -2.94 -5.18
CA GLU A 88 16.65 -2.70 -6.62
C GLU A 88 15.75 -3.74 -7.32
N ILE A 89 15.75 -4.98 -6.86
CA ILE A 89 15.02 -6.09 -7.47
C ILE A 89 14.12 -6.77 -6.44
N LEU A 90 12.82 -6.80 -6.71
CA LEU A 90 11.82 -7.42 -5.84
C LEU A 90 10.97 -8.44 -6.61
N ASP A 91 10.96 -9.68 -6.13
CA ASP A 91 10.04 -10.71 -6.58
C ASP A 91 9.07 -11.12 -5.46
N ILE A 92 7.79 -10.85 -5.68
CA ILE A 92 6.67 -11.18 -4.78
C ILE A 92 5.75 -12.25 -5.36
N SER A 93 6.16 -12.90 -6.45
CA SER A 93 5.30 -13.79 -7.24
C SER A 93 4.69 -14.91 -6.40
N SER A 94 3.45 -15.25 -6.71
CA SER A 94 2.71 -16.35 -6.08
C SER A 94 2.66 -16.27 -4.54
N ASN A 95 2.33 -15.09 -4.03
CA ASN A 95 1.96 -14.84 -2.62
C ASN A 95 0.47 -14.51 -2.50
N ASP A 96 -0.03 -14.26 -1.29
CA ASP A 96 -1.44 -14.00 -0.97
C ASP A 96 -1.72 -12.52 -0.71
N LEU A 97 -0.97 -11.64 -1.38
CA LEU A 97 -1.05 -10.19 -1.22
C LEU A 97 -2.30 -9.62 -1.88
N LYS A 98 -2.99 -8.74 -1.15
CA LYS A 98 -4.09 -7.91 -1.67
C LYS A 98 -3.67 -6.47 -1.92
N ILE A 99 -2.60 -6.05 -1.25
CA ILE A 99 -2.08 -4.69 -1.29
C ILE A 99 -0.57 -4.82 -1.39
N LEU A 100 0.00 -4.02 -2.28
CA LEU A 100 1.43 -3.83 -2.37
C LEU A 100 1.71 -2.34 -2.20
N ASN A 101 2.46 -1.98 -1.16
CA ASN A 101 2.95 -0.63 -0.98
C ASN A 101 4.48 -0.64 -1.01
N ILE A 102 5.03 -0.15 -2.10
CA ILE A 102 6.48 -0.02 -2.33
C ILE A 102 6.88 1.42 -2.64
N SER A 103 6.06 2.38 -2.20
CA SER A 103 6.23 3.81 -2.49
C SER A 103 7.53 4.40 -1.91
N ASN A 104 8.11 3.77 -0.89
CA ASN A 104 9.38 4.16 -0.27
C ASN A 104 10.60 3.41 -0.84
N ASN A 105 10.40 2.37 -1.67
CA ASN A 105 11.49 1.63 -2.32
C ASN A 105 11.96 2.37 -3.58
N LEU A 106 12.54 3.57 -3.36
CA LEU A 106 12.88 4.51 -4.44
C LEU A 106 14.00 4.01 -5.37
N GLN A 107 14.78 3.02 -4.92
CA GLN A 107 15.86 2.40 -5.69
C GLN A 107 15.38 1.27 -6.61
N LEU A 108 14.10 0.88 -6.54
CA LEU A 108 13.58 -0.28 -7.27
C LEU A 108 13.66 -0.08 -8.79
N THR A 109 14.34 -1.01 -9.46
CA THR A 109 14.51 -1.08 -10.92
C THR A 109 13.70 -2.22 -11.53
N GLU A 110 13.47 -3.31 -10.81
CA GLU A 110 12.72 -4.47 -11.31
C GLU A 110 11.68 -4.95 -10.29
N LEU A 111 10.45 -5.14 -10.76
CA LEU A 111 9.36 -5.73 -10.00
C LEU A 111 8.78 -6.95 -10.74
N TYR A 112 8.76 -8.08 -10.04
CA TYR A 112 8.12 -9.32 -10.47
C TYR A 112 6.93 -9.62 -9.55
N ALA A 113 5.73 -9.71 -10.14
CA ALA A 113 4.47 -9.89 -9.42
C ALA A 113 3.55 -10.86 -10.16
N SER A 114 4.04 -12.08 -10.41
CA SER A 114 3.31 -13.06 -11.22
C SER A 114 2.50 -14.04 -10.38
N ASN A 115 1.41 -14.55 -10.94
CA ASN A 115 0.65 -15.67 -10.37
C ASN A 115 0.86 -16.94 -11.21
N THR A 116 1.81 -17.78 -10.77
CA THR A 116 2.30 -18.95 -11.51
C THR A 116 2.23 -20.25 -10.70
N GLY A 117 1.58 -20.23 -9.53
CA GLY A 117 1.60 -21.34 -8.58
C GLY A 117 0.41 -21.36 -7.61
N THR A 118 0.67 -21.75 -6.36
CA THR A 118 -0.38 -21.92 -5.33
C THR A 118 -0.79 -20.63 -4.62
N GLY A 119 -0.08 -19.52 -4.88
CA GLY A 119 -0.39 -18.23 -4.29
C GLY A 119 -1.57 -17.54 -4.94
N ASN A 120 -2.12 -16.55 -4.26
CA ASN A 120 -3.27 -15.79 -4.74
C ASN A 120 -3.02 -14.28 -4.68
N LEU A 121 -2.23 -13.77 -5.63
CA LEU A 121 -2.03 -12.33 -5.77
C LEU A 121 -3.34 -11.69 -6.22
N MET A 122 -3.96 -10.97 -5.31
CA MET A 122 -5.26 -10.29 -5.46
C MET A 122 -5.09 -8.76 -5.42
N ILE A 123 -4.00 -8.26 -6.01
CA ILE A 123 -3.70 -6.83 -6.05
C ILE A 123 -4.67 -6.17 -7.05
N SER A 124 -5.59 -5.34 -6.56
CA SER A 124 -6.54 -4.62 -7.42
C SER A 124 -6.05 -3.26 -7.90
N SER A 125 -5.07 -2.68 -7.21
CA SER A 125 -4.46 -1.40 -7.57
C SER A 125 -2.96 -1.52 -7.39
N LEU A 126 -2.22 -1.23 -8.46
CA LEU A 126 -0.76 -1.18 -8.44
C LEU A 126 -0.29 0.23 -8.77
N ASP A 127 0.18 0.94 -7.75
CA ASP A 127 0.70 2.31 -7.89
C ASP A 127 2.23 2.34 -7.81
N LEU A 128 2.85 2.63 -8.96
CA LEU A 128 4.31 2.68 -9.12
C LEU A 128 4.82 4.10 -9.39
N SER A 129 3.99 5.13 -9.15
CA SER A 129 4.33 6.53 -9.44
C SER A 129 5.55 7.06 -8.68
N ASN A 130 5.88 6.49 -7.51
CA ASN A 130 7.07 6.86 -6.73
C ASN A 130 8.33 6.06 -7.11
N ASN A 131 8.19 4.97 -7.86
CA ASN A 131 9.31 4.11 -8.27
C ASN A 131 9.95 4.67 -9.55
N VAL A 132 10.57 5.85 -9.41
CA VAL A 132 11.12 6.65 -10.52
C VAL A 132 12.30 6.01 -11.25
N ASN A 133 12.89 4.96 -10.67
CA ASN A 133 13.99 4.20 -11.27
C ASN A 133 13.51 2.88 -11.91
N LEU A 134 12.20 2.59 -11.91
CA LEU A 134 11.69 1.31 -12.40
C LEU A 134 11.94 1.16 -13.91
N GLU A 135 12.60 0.09 -14.29
CA GLU A 135 12.95 -0.29 -15.67
C GLU A 135 12.14 -1.49 -16.16
N LEU A 136 11.71 -2.36 -15.25
CA LEU A 136 10.93 -3.56 -15.57
C LEU A 136 9.76 -3.78 -14.59
N LEU A 137 8.58 -3.93 -15.17
CA LEU A 137 7.42 -4.54 -14.52
C LEU A 137 7.04 -5.83 -15.26
N TYR A 138 7.16 -6.96 -14.57
CA TYR A 138 6.67 -8.25 -15.05
C TYR A 138 5.61 -8.80 -14.10
N GLY A 139 4.42 -9.11 -14.62
CA GLY A 139 3.29 -9.57 -13.82
C GLY A 139 2.35 -10.44 -14.63
N GLU A 140 2.60 -11.74 -14.64
CA GLU A 140 1.74 -12.73 -15.28
C GLU A 140 0.50 -13.00 -14.43
N ASN A 141 -0.67 -13.14 -15.06
CA ASN A 141 -1.90 -13.59 -14.41
C ASN A 141 -2.36 -12.70 -13.23
N LEU A 142 -2.23 -11.38 -13.37
CA LEU A 142 -2.76 -10.38 -12.44
C LEU A 142 -4.27 -10.19 -12.59
N PHE A 143 -5.05 -11.26 -12.46
CA PHE A 143 -6.48 -11.32 -12.79
C PHE A 143 -7.37 -10.28 -12.09
N PHE A 144 -6.94 -9.80 -10.93
CA PHE A 144 -7.71 -8.86 -10.10
C PHE A 144 -7.28 -7.40 -10.28
N LEU A 145 -6.26 -7.12 -11.09
CA LEU A 145 -5.74 -5.77 -11.28
C LEU A 145 -6.77 -4.92 -12.01
N GLU A 146 -7.32 -3.92 -11.33
CA GLU A 146 -8.29 -2.97 -11.89
C GLU A 146 -7.57 -1.71 -12.41
N THR A 147 -6.59 -1.23 -11.64
CA THR A 147 -5.88 0.01 -11.97
C THR A 147 -4.36 -0.14 -11.87
N LEU A 148 -3.67 0.45 -12.84
CA LEU A 148 -2.23 0.44 -12.92
C LEU A 148 -1.70 1.85 -13.12
N ASN A 149 -0.93 2.38 -12.16
CA ASN A 149 -0.32 3.70 -12.26
C ASN A 149 1.18 3.57 -12.54
N LEU A 150 1.58 3.91 -13.77
CA LEU A 150 2.96 3.90 -14.25
C LEU A 150 3.49 5.31 -14.48
N LYS A 151 2.80 6.36 -14.02
CA LYS A 151 3.23 7.76 -14.19
C LYS A 151 4.38 8.10 -13.24
N ASN A 152 5.54 7.49 -13.49
CA ASN A 152 6.73 7.52 -12.65
C ASN A 152 7.85 8.41 -13.21
N GLY A 153 7.63 9.07 -14.35
CA GLY A 153 8.63 9.89 -15.04
C GLY A 153 9.70 9.09 -15.80
N ASN A 154 9.61 7.76 -15.82
CA ASN A 154 10.61 6.86 -16.39
C ASN A 154 10.07 5.98 -17.54
N ASN A 155 8.88 6.29 -18.08
CA ASN A 155 8.25 5.47 -19.13
C ASN A 155 9.14 5.30 -20.38
N SER A 156 10.09 6.22 -20.63
CA SER A 156 11.03 6.16 -21.76
C SER A 156 11.92 4.92 -21.80
N ILE A 157 12.20 4.30 -20.65
CA ILE A 157 13.01 3.07 -20.54
C ILE A 157 12.24 1.90 -19.90
N LEU A 158 11.08 2.16 -19.30
CA LEU A 158 10.25 1.16 -18.66
C LEU A 158 9.73 0.12 -19.66
N THR A 159 9.95 -1.16 -19.34
CA THR A 159 9.36 -2.31 -20.00
C THR A 159 8.24 -2.85 -19.13
N VAL A 160 7.04 -3.00 -19.72
CA VAL A 160 5.86 -3.56 -19.05
C VAL A 160 5.42 -4.81 -19.77
N THR A 161 5.37 -5.93 -19.05
CA THR A 161 4.92 -7.23 -19.57
C THR A 161 3.93 -7.84 -18.58
N LEU A 162 2.64 -7.76 -18.92
CA LEU A 162 1.52 -8.30 -18.16
C LEU A 162 0.79 -9.35 -19.02
N PRO A 163 1.38 -10.56 -19.17
CA PRO A 163 0.76 -11.64 -19.89
C PRO A 163 -0.38 -12.26 -19.08
N CYS A 164 -1.25 -12.97 -19.78
CA CYS A 164 -2.32 -13.75 -19.20
C CYS A 164 -2.36 -15.11 -19.88
N GLU A 165 -2.17 -16.16 -19.09
CA GLU A 165 -2.25 -17.56 -19.49
C GLU A 165 -3.01 -18.37 -18.41
N ASP A 166 -4.19 -18.87 -18.77
CA ASP A 166 -5.01 -19.73 -17.93
C ASP A 166 -4.95 -21.17 -18.48
N GLU A 167 -4.35 -22.07 -17.71
CA GLU A 167 -4.21 -23.51 -18.05
C GLU A 167 -3.59 -23.75 -19.45
N GLY A 168 -2.56 -22.98 -19.82
CA GLY A 168 -1.91 -23.11 -21.12
C GLY A 168 -2.58 -22.33 -22.25
N VAL A 169 -3.62 -21.55 -21.95
CA VAL A 169 -4.42 -20.83 -22.93
C VAL A 169 -4.31 -19.32 -22.69
N PRO A 170 -3.95 -18.52 -23.72
CA PRO A 170 -3.94 -17.07 -23.58
C PRO A 170 -5.30 -16.52 -23.14
N CYS A 171 -5.30 -15.65 -22.14
CA CYS A 171 -6.46 -14.95 -21.62
C CYS A 171 -6.29 -13.43 -21.68
N GLU A 172 -7.24 -12.70 -21.10
CA GLU A 172 -7.17 -11.24 -20.90
C GLU A 172 -7.39 -10.91 -19.42
N LEU A 173 -6.70 -9.89 -18.91
CA LEU A 173 -6.92 -9.33 -17.57
C LEU A 173 -8.21 -8.50 -17.62
N THR A 174 -9.35 -9.14 -17.39
CA THR A 174 -10.68 -8.54 -17.64
C THR A 174 -11.06 -7.40 -16.70
N GLU A 175 -10.39 -7.30 -15.55
CA GLU A 175 -10.67 -6.25 -14.56
C GLU A 175 -9.87 -4.97 -14.84
N LEU A 176 -8.77 -5.03 -15.60
CA LEU A 176 -7.90 -3.89 -15.86
C LEU A 176 -8.55 -2.96 -16.90
N ASP A 177 -9.08 -1.83 -16.44
CA ASP A 177 -9.75 -0.86 -17.30
C ASP A 177 -8.91 0.40 -17.58
N CYS A 178 -7.93 0.67 -16.71
CA CYS A 178 -7.23 1.94 -16.69
C CYS A 178 -5.73 1.83 -16.37
N VAL A 179 -4.92 2.44 -17.24
CA VAL A 179 -3.47 2.57 -17.08
C VAL A 179 -3.06 4.05 -17.11
N THR A 180 -2.49 4.55 -16.01
CA THR A 180 -1.94 5.91 -15.95
C THR A 180 -0.49 5.91 -16.43
N VAL A 181 -0.12 6.89 -17.26
CA VAL A 181 1.21 7.01 -17.89
C VAL A 181 1.74 8.45 -17.87
N ASP A 182 3.02 8.62 -18.19
CA ASP A 182 3.68 9.93 -18.28
C ASP A 182 3.15 10.81 -19.43
N ASP A 183 2.83 10.21 -20.59
CA ASP A 183 2.29 10.88 -21.79
C ASP A 183 1.09 10.10 -22.35
N GLU A 184 -0.12 10.44 -21.88
CA GLU A 184 -1.38 9.82 -22.30
C GLU A 184 -1.58 9.92 -23.82
N VAL A 185 -1.21 11.04 -24.43
CA VAL A 185 -1.41 11.29 -25.86
C VAL A 185 -0.51 10.37 -26.68
N ALA A 186 0.75 10.20 -26.31
CA ALA A 186 1.66 9.28 -26.98
C ALA A 186 1.19 7.82 -26.82
N ALA A 187 0.80 7.44 -25.60
CA ALA A 187 0.33 6.09 -25.29
C ALA A 187 -0.96 5.72 -26.04
N SER A 188 -1.97 6.60 -26.00
CA SER A 188 -3.26 6.42 -26.70
C SER A 188 -3.13 6.37 -28.23
N ASN A 189 -2.06 6.95 -28.77
CA ASN A 189 -1.73 6.87 -30.21
C ASN A 189 -0.73 5.75 -30.54
N ASN A 190 -0.47 4.83 -29.59
CA ASN A 190 0.45 3.70 -29.73
C ASN A 190 1.84 4.12 -30.24
N LYS A 191 2.40 5.20 -29.69
CA LYS A 191 3.75 5.67 -30.00
C LYS A 191 4.77 5.06 -29.05
N LEU A 192 6.03 5.00 -29.47
CA LEU A 192 7.14 4.68 -28.59
C LEU A 192 7.19 5.66 -27.40
N PRO A 193 7.50 5.19 -26.18
CA PRO A 193 7.91 3.81 -25.83
C PRO A 193 6.73 2.83 -25.67
N TYR A 194 5.50 3.33 -25.50
CA TYR A 194 4.31 2.56 -25.13
C TYR A 194 3.96 1.42 -26.08
N SER A 195 4.28 1.55 -27.37
CA SER A 195 4.06 0.49 -28.36
C SER A 195 4.88 -0.79 -28.12
N ASN A 196 5.90 -0.73 -27.25
CA ASN A 196 6.68 -1.90 -26.84
C ASN A 196 6.14 -2.58 -25.59
N TRP A 197 5.15 -1.98 -24.91
CA TRP A 197 4.54 -2.59 -23.74
C TRP A 197 3.62 -3.72 -24.18
N PHE A 198 3.62 -4.78 -23.40
CA PHE A 198 2.77 -5.95 -23.61
C PHE A 198 1.82 -6.09 -22.43
N ILE A 199 0.55 -5.76 -22.64
CA ILE A 199 -0.51 -5.87 -21.63
C ILE A 199 -1.67 -6.60 -22.30
N GLN A 200 -1.98 -7.83 -21.85
CA GLN A 200 -3.10 -8.62 -22.36
C GLN A 200 -4.40 -8.23 -21.66
N ALA A 201 -4.94 -7.05 -21.97
CA ALA A 201 -6.20 -6.55 -21.40
C ALA A 201 -6.91 -5.58 -22.36
N ASP A 202 -8.20 -5.33 -22.15
CA ASP A 202 -8.94 -4.24 -22.79
C ASP A 202 -8.98 -3.02 -21.86
N TYR A 203 -7.98 -2.14 -21.99
CA TYR A 203 -7.78 -1.00 -21.12
C TYR A 203 -7.69 0.32 -21.90
N SER A 204 -7.83 1.43 -21.18
CA SER A 204 -7.58 2.77 -21.70
C SER A 204 -6.47 3.47 -20.94
N TYR A 205 -5.67 4.26 -21.66
CA TYR A 205 -4.76 5.20 -21.01
C TYR A 205 -5.54 6.42 -20.51
N SER A 206 -5.20 6.91 -19.32
CA SER A 206 -5.80 8.11 -18.72
C SER A 206 -4.74 8.87 -17.93
N ASP A 207 -4.76 10.19 -17.95
CA ASP A 207 -3.97 11.04 -17.06
C ASP A 207 -4.34 10.87 -15.58
N ASP A 208 -5.52 10.30 -15.32
CA ASP A 208 -6.06 10.10 -13.99
C ASP A 208 -7.00 8.88 -13.92
N CYS A 209 -6.45 7.71 -13.55
CA CYS A 209 -7.26 6.53 -13.21
C CYS A 209 -7.97 6.66 -11.85
N SER A 210 -7.81 7.77 -11.13
CA SER A 210 -8.54 8.00 -9.86
C SER A 210 -10.05 8.23 -10.05
N PHE A 211 -10.51 8.46 -11.29
CA PHE A 211 -11.93 8.45 -11.62
C PHE A 211 -12.55 7.04 -11.67
N GLY A 212 -11.75 5.98 -11.62
CA GLY A 212 -12.15 4.59 -11.34
C GLY A 212 -12.09 4.21 -9.85
N ILE A 213 -11.45 5.03 -9.01
CA ILE A 213 -11.27 4.75 -7.58
C ILE A 213 -12.43 5.37 -6.78
N THR A 214 -13.52 4.64 -6.63
CA THR A 214 -14.13 4.60 -5.28
C THR A 214 -13.63 3.36 -4.59
N ASN A 215 -12.51 3.47 -3.86
CA ASN A 215 -12.21 2.81 -2.58
C ASN A 215 -10.71 2.51 -2.42
N THR A 216 -9.92 3.50 -1.99
CA THR A 216 -8.66 3.22 -1.28
C THR A 216 -8.80 3.68 0.17
N SER A 217 -9.53 2.86 0.91
CA SER A 217 -9.35 2.57 2.33
C SER A 217 -10.17 1.33 2.60
N ILE A 218 -9.50 0.32 3.14
CA ILE A 218 -10.02 -0.98 3.53
C ILE A 218 -11.01 -0.76 4.68
N SER A 219 -12.19 -0.25 4.38
CA SER A 219 -13.28 -0.29 5.33
C SER A 219 -14.08 -1.54 5.04
N SER A 220 -14.13 -2.47 5.99
CA SER A 220 -14.97 -3.67 6.00
C SER A 220 -16.48 -3.39 5.98
N ILE A 221 -16.88 -2.20 5.55
CA ILE A 221 -18.23 -1.70 5.56
C ILE A 221 -18.72 -1.57 4.11
N ASN A 222 -19.52 -2.55 3.70
CA ASN A 222 -20.16 -2.61 2.38
C ASN A 222 -21.56 -2.00 2.45
N VAL A 223 -22.02 -1.41 1.35
CA VAL A 223 -23.39 -0.88 1.22
C VAL A 223 -24.06 -1.45 -0.02
N PHE A 224 -25.28 -1.96 0.11
CA PHE A 224 -26.00 -2.62 -0.99
C PHE A 224 -27.53 -2.55 -0.80
N PRO A 225 -28.35 -2.80 -1.85
CA PRO A 225 -27.94 -2.89 -3.24
C PRO A 225 -27.54 -1.52 -3.80
N ASN A 226 -26.86 -1.52 -4.93
CA ASN A 226 -26.63 -0.34 -5.75
C ASN A 226 -26.74 -0.77 -7.22
N PRO A 227 -27.73 -0.29 -7.99
CA PRO A 227 -28.79 0.67 -7.66
C PRO A 227 -29.84 0.15 -6.64
N LEU A 228 -30.60 1.05 -6.02
CA LEU A 228 -31.59 0.72 -4.98
C LEU A 228 -32.85 1.59 -5.04
N LYS A 229 -33.99 1.05 -4.58
CA LYS A 229 -35.29 1.75 -4.60
C LYS A 229 -35.73 2.29 -3.24
N SER A 230 -35.71 1.46 -2.20
CA SER A 230 -36.38 1.80 -0.93
C SER A 230 -35.52 1.61 0.32
N SER A 231 -34.62 0.63 0.33
CA SER A 231 -33.79 0.31 1.49
C SER A 231 -32.34 0.16 1.09
N LEU A 232 -31.46 0.75 1.90
CA LEU A 232 -30.02 0.57 1.86
C LEU A 232 -29.62 -0.34 3.01
N PHE A 233 -28.87 -1.40 2.72
CA PHE A 233 -28.30 -2.32 3.70
C PHE A 233 -26.82 -2.06 3.87
N ILE A 234 -26.32 -2.29 5.09
CA ILE A 234 -24.93 -2.05 5.46
C ILE A 234 -24.40 -3.30 6.13
N GLU A 235 -23.36 -3.87 5.53
CA GLU A 235 -22.66 -5.02 6.07
C GLU A 235 -21.33 -4.55 6.66
N ASN A 236 -21.04 -4.95 7.89
CA ASN A 236 -19.89 -4.51 8.67
C ASN A 236 -19.12 -5.73 9.18
N ASN A 237 -18.26 -6.26 8.32
CA ASN A 237 -17.63 -7.57 8.50
C ASN A 237 -16.61 -7.60 9.65
N ASN A 238 -15.96 -6.48 9.97
CA ASN A 238 -15.02 -6.39 11.11
C ASN A 238 -15.70 -5.91 12.40
N HIS A 239 -17.03 -5.82 12.43
CA HIS A 239 -17.81 -5.38 13.60
C HIS A 239 -17.37 -4.04 14.19
N VAL A 240 -16.88 -3.12 13.35
CA VAL A 240 -16.40 -1.80 13.79
C VAL A 240 -17.56 -0.99 14.34
N LYS A 241 -17.38 -0.28 15.46
CA LYS A 241 -18.46 0.49 16.08
C LYS A 241 -18.81 1.72 15.24
N ILE A 242 -20.00 1.69 14.62
CA ILE A 242 -20.58 2.83 13.88
C ILE A 242 -21.17 3.85 14.87
N LYS A 243 -20.81 5.14 14.71
CA LYS A 243 -21.33 6.26 15.50
C LYS A 243 -22.59 6.86 14.88
N LYS A 244 -22.57 7.10 13.57
CA LYS A 244 -23.70 7.62 12.80
C LYS A 244 -23.49 7.41 11.30
N ILE A 245 -24.58 7.51 10.57
CA ILE A 245 -24.59 7.47 9.10
C ILE A 245 -25.33 8.69 8.59
N VAL A 246 -24.73 9.38 7.62
CA VAL A 246 -25.27 10.60 7.01
C VAL A 246 -25.34 10.42 5.51
N ILE A 247 -26.50 10.71 4.92
CA ILE A 247 -26.68 10.67 3.47
C ILE A 247 -26.73 12.10 2.93
N TYR A 248 -25.95 12.37 1.89
CA TYR A 248 -25.88 13.65 1.18
C TYR A 248 -26.39 13.49 -0.25
N ASN A 249 -26.97 14.54 -0.79
CA ASN A 249 -27.21 14.65 -2.24
C ASN A 249 -25.96 15.20 -2.97
N VAL A 250 -26.00 15.25 -4.30
CA VAL A 250 -24.91 15.77 -5.15
C VAL A 250 -24.54 17.24 -4.89
N SER A 251 -25.43 18.02 -4.26
CA SER A 251 -25.14 19.41 -3.86
C SER A 251 -24.46 19.50 -2.49
N GLY A 252 -24.14 18.37 -1.86
CA GLY A 252 -23.57 18.32 -0.51
C GLY A 252 -24.57 18.59 0.61
N LYS A 253 -25.88 18.63 0.32
CA LYS A 253 -26.92 18.83 1.34
C LYS A 253 -27.18 17.51 2.06
N GLU A 254 -27.15 17.54 3.38
CA GLU A 254 -27.62 16.44 4.23
C GLU A 254 -29.12 16.19 4.01
N VAL A 255 -29.46 14.96 3.60
CA VAL A 255 -30.84 14.54 3.36
C VAL A 255 -31.35 13.52 4.37
N LEU A 256 -30.46 12.80 5.06
CA LEU A 256 -30.82 11.84 6.11
C LEU A 256 -29.67 11.66 7.12
N ILE A 257 -30.01 11.46 8.40
CA ILE A 257 -29.07 11.08 9.46
C ILE A 257 -29.66 9.90 10.25
N GLU A 258 -28.89 8.82 10.38
CA GLU A 258 -29.21 7.64 11.18
C GLU A 258 -28.20 7.49 12.33
N LYS A 259 -28.67 7.15 13.54
CA LYS A 259 -27.87 7.09 14.78
C LYS A 259 -28.12 5.83 15.62
N ASN A 260 -29.12 5.01 15.26
CA ASN A 260 -29.57 3.89 16.07
C ASN A 260 -29.56 2.56 15.30
N ASN A 261 -30.12 2.54 14.07
CA ASN A 261 -30.22 1.31 13.28
C ASN A 261 -29.34 1.39 12.03
N PHE A 262 -28.15 0.78 12.11
CA PHE A 262 -27.16 0.88 11.04
C PHE A 262 -27.25 -0.24 10.00
N ASN A 263 -27.96 -1.34 10.26
CA ASN A 263 -27.98 -2.50 9.36
C ASN A 263 -28.85 -2.26 8.12
N GLN A 264 -29.89 -1.44 8.27
CA GLN A 264 -30.82 -1.11 7.20
C GLN A 264 -31.35 0.32 7.38
N ILE A 265 -31.26 1.12 6.33
CA ILE A 265 -31.73 2.50 6.27
C ILE A 265 -32.84 2.60 5.23
N ASN A 266 -34.00 3.09 5.64
CA ASN A 266 -35.09 3.37 4.72
C ASN A 266 -34.86 4.71 4.02
N ILE A 267 -34.78 4.68 2.68
CA ILE A 267 -34.55 5.86 1.84
C ILE A 267 -35.67 6.08 0.81
N SER A 268 -36.82 5.41 0.95
CA SER A 268 -37.92 5.47 -0.03
C SER A 268 -38.46 6.89 -0.24
N HIS A 269 -38.29 7.76 0.75
CA HIS A 269 -38.74 9.15 0.75
C HIS A 269 -37.73 10.13 0.13
N LEU A 270 -36.51 9.68 -0.18
CA LEU A 270 -35.50 10.51 -0.83
C LEU A 270 -35.76 10.59 -2.34
N SER A 271 -35.30 11.66 -2.98
CA SER A 271 -35.38 11.78 -4.44
C SER A 271 -34.44 10.78 -5.13
N SER A 272 -34.84 10.29 -6.30
CA SER A 272 -33.99 9.46 -7.17
C SER A 272 -32.78 10.26 -7.66
N GLY A 273 -31.67 9.57 -7.91
CA GLY A 273 -30.39 10.15 -8.33
C GLY A 273 -29.20 9.63 -7.53
N ILE A 274 -28.06 10.29 -7.72
CA ILE A 274 -26.81 9.95 -7.01
C ILE A 274 -26.88 10.50 -5.58
N LEU A 275 -26.55 9.65 -4.61
CA LEU A 275 -26.42 10.01 -3.20
C LEU A 275 -25.06 9.54 -2.67
N PHE A 276 -24.56 10.20 -1.63
CA PHE A 276 -23.33 9.84 -0.92
C PHE A 276 -23.64 9.46 0.52
N VAL A 277 -23.26 8.25 0.91
CA VAL A 277 -23.44 7.69 2.25
C VAL A 277 -22.13 7.80 3.01
N LYS A 278 -22.11 8.66 4.04
CA LYS A 278 -20.98 8.85 4.94
C LYS A 278 -21.23 8.09 6.24
N ILE A 279 -20.38 7.12 6.55
CA ILE A 279 -20.44 6.27 7.74
C ILE A 279 -19.28 6.69 8.64
N GLU A 280 -19.60 7.25 9.81
CA GLU A 280 -18.60 7.64 10.80
C GLU A 280 -18.47 6.53 11.84
N THR A 281 -17.28 5.94 11.98
CA THR A 281 -16.98 4.89 12.95
C THR A 281 -16.17 5.44 14.13
N THR A 282 -15.75 4.55 15.03
CA THR A 282 -14.83 4.91 16.11
C THR A 282 -13.43 5.27 15.61
N SER A 283 -12.96 4.62 14.55
CA SER A 283 -11.60 4.73 14.02
C SER A 283 -11.49 5.58 12.76
N GLU A 284 -12.51 5.57 11.90
CA GLU A 284 -12.43 6.16 10.56
C GLU A 284 -13.76 6.72 10.05
N ILE A 285 -13.71 7.34 8.87
CA ILE A 285 -14.89 7.80 8.13
C ILE A 285 -14.86 7.16 6.75
N VAL A 286 -15.95 6.46 6.42
CA VAL A 286 -16.14 5.79 5.13
C VAL A 286 -17.17 6.55 4.32
N THR A 287 -16.91 6.78 3.03
CA THR A 287 -17.90 7.39 2.13
C THR A 287 -18.16 6.48 0.94
N LYS A 288 -19.43 6.17 0.65
CA LYS A 288 -19.85 5.33 -0.46
C LYS A 288 -20.85 6.07 -1.35
N LYS A 289 -20.69 5.97 -2.67
CA LYS A 289 -21.65 6.48 -3.66
C LYS A 289 -22.73 5.42 -3.92
N ILE A 290 -23.99 5.83 -3.96
CA ILE A 290 -25.13 4.96 -4.29
C ILE A 290 -26.05 5.63 -5.33
N ILE A 291 -26.78 4.82 -6.09
CA ILE A 291 -27.74 5.25 -7.12
C ILE A 291 -29.14 4.87 -6.67
N LYS A 292 -29.97 5.86 -6.33
CA LYS A 292 -31.38 5.64 -6.02
C LYS A 292 -32.23 5.75 -7.29
N GLU A 293 -33.05 4.74 -7.55
CA GLU A 293 -34.11 4.73 -8.57
C GLU A 293 -35.47 5.15 -8.01
#